data_AF-A0A1F9Y9Z0-F1
#
_entry.id   AF-A0A1F9Y9Z0-F1
#
_cell.length_a   1.000
_cell.length_b   1.000
_cell.length_c   1.000
_cell.angle_alpha   90.00
_cell.angle_beta   90.00
_cell.angle_gamma   90.00
#
_symmetry.space_group_name_H-M   'P 1'
#
loop_
_entity.id
_entity.type
_entity.pdbx_description
1 polymer ?
#
loop_
_entity_poly.entity_id
_entity_poly.type
_entity_poly.pdbx_seq_one_letter_code
_entity_poly.pdbx_strand_id
1 'polypeptide(L)'
;MIEQKQILQNVEFWEQLIHKLHFLDIRILEHVYLRDSGASYFAALEKTIGKMNVRRTAIRSHVTKLETLGLIKTMRSGILVVNSVPEISENVGKLITLCKLRWQG
;
A
#
# COMPACT_ATOMS: atom_id res chain seq x y z
N MET A 1 -10.41 17.34 8.42
CA MET A 1 -10.75 16.34 7.37
C MET A 1 -10.81 17.09 6.05
N ILE A 2 -9.68 17.25 5.37
CA ILE A 2 -9.70 17.61 3.96
C ILE A 2 -10.28 16.39 3.25
N GLU A 3 -11.36 16.60 2.52
CA GLU A 3 -12.29 15.57 2.10
C GLU A 3 -11.58 14.53 1.22
N GLN A 4 -11.66 13.25 1.60
CA GLN A 4 -11.10 12.11 0.85
C GLN A 4 -11.52 12.11 -0.64
N LYS A 5 -12.64 12.76 -0.95
CA LYS A 5 -13.17 13.02 -2.29
C LYS A 5 -12.26 13.91 -3.15
N GLN A 6 -11.55 14.88 -2.55
CA GLN A 6 -10.61 15.75 -3.26
C GLN A 6 -9.31 15.02 -3.62
N ILE A 7 -8.83 14.11 -2.77
CA ILE A 7 -7.65 13.27 -3.06
C ILE A 7 -7.94 12.32 -4.23
N LEU A 8 -9.15 11.76 -4.29
CA LEU A 8 -9.60 10.92 -5.40
C LEU A 8 -9.59 11.65 -6.76
N GLN A 9 -9.84 12.96 -6.76
CA GLN A 9 -9.89 13.79 -7.98
C GLN A 9 -8.55 14.43 -8.34
N ASN A 10 -7.55 14.34 -7.47
CA ASN A 10 -6.25 14.96 -7.68
C ASN A 10 -5.32 14.01 -8.46
N VAL A 11 -5.37 14.10 -9.79
CA VAL A 11 -4.54 13.28 -10.70
C VAL A 11 -3.04 13.48 -10.43
N GLU A 12 -2.61 14.72 -10.21
CA GLU A 12 -1.21 15.05 -9.93
C GLU A 12 -0.69 14.36 -8.66
N PHE A 13 -1.53 14.25 -7.63
CA PHE A 13 -1.20 13.50 -6.41
C PHE A 13 -0.88 12.03 -6.73
N TRP A 14 -1.72 11.37 -7.55
CA TRP A 14 -1.51 9.96 -7.91
C TRP A 14 -0.28 9.74 -8.78
N GLU A 15 -0.02 10.65 -9.73
CA GLU A 15 1.21 10.62 -10.54
C GLU A 15 2.45 10.75 -9.67
N GLN A 16 2.50 11.74 -8.78
CA GLN A 16 3.62 11.91 -7.85
C GLN A 16 3.77 10.70 -6.92
N LEU A 17 2.66 10.09 -6.50
CA LEU A 17 2.68 8.91 -5.65
C LEU A 17 3.32 7.71 -6.38
N ILE A 18 2.99 7.48 -7.66
CA ILE A 18 3.62 6.42 -8.48
C ILE A 18 5.15 6.54 -8.48
N HIS A 19 5.68 7.76 -8.58
CA HIS A 19 7.13 7.97 -8.58
C HIS A 19 7.79 7.75 -7.21
N LYS A 20 7.04 7.91 -6.12
CA LYS A 20 7.53 7.70 -4.74
C LYS A 20 7.48 6.24 -4.30
N LEU A 21 6.70 5.39 -4.95
CA LEU A 21 6.53 3.99 -4.55
C LEU A 21 7.64 3.10 -5.14
N HIS A 22 8.22 2.28 -4.27
CA HIS A 22 9.20 1.26 -4.63
C HIS A 22 8.53 -0.11 -4.76
N PHE A 23 9.26 -1.07 -5.35
CA PHE A 23 8.75 -2.42 -5.56
C PHE A 23 8.22 -3.06 -4.27
N LEU A 24 8.92 -2.87 -3.15
CA LEU A 24 8.49 -3.40 -1.86
C LEU A 24 7.21 -2.73 -1.33
N ASP A 25 7.03 -1.43 -1.59
CA ASP A 25 5.81 -0.71 -1.23
C ASP A 25 4.60 -1.33 -1.94
N ILE A 26 4.75 -1.64 -3.22
CA ILE A 26 3.69 -2.21 -4.04
C ILE A 26 3.36 -3.66 -3.63
N ARG A 27 4.37 -4.44 -3.20
CA ARG A 27 4.10 -5.78 -2.65
C ARG A 27 3.38 -5.74 -1.31
N ILE A 28 3.69 -4.75 -0.47
CA ILE A 28 2.95 -4.53 0.78
C ILE A 28 1.50 -4.12 0.47
N LEU A 29 1.29 -3.16 -0.43
CA LEU A 29 -0.05 -2.72 -0.81
C LEU A 29 -0.86 -3.85 -1.46
N GLU A 30 -0.27 -4.66 -2.33
CA GLU A 30 -0.89 -5.85 -2.89
C GLU A 30 -1.35 -6.83 -1.80
N HIS A 31 -0.51 -7.09 -0.79
CA HIS A 31 -0.89 -7.96 0.31
C HIS A 31 -2.06 -7.42 1.13
N VAL A 32 -2.15 -6.10 1.29
CA VAL A 32 -3.13 -5.43 2.14
C VAL A 32 -4.45 -5.18 1.41
N TYR A 33 -4.42 -4.82 0.12
CA TYR A 33 -5.59 -4.43 -0.67
C TYR A 33 -6.17 -5.55 -1.53
N LEU A 34 -5.36 -6.48 -2.04
CA LEU A 34 -5.83 -7.51 -3.00
C LEU A 34 -6.08 -8.87 -2.35
N ARG A 35 -5.50 -9.14 -1.18
CA ARG A 35 -5.97 -10.24 -0.33
C ARG A 35 -7.14 -9.68 0.46
N ASP A 36 -8.34 -10.02 0.05
CA ASP A 36 -9.62 -9.69 0.67
C ASP A 36 -9.62 -9.95 2.18
N SER A 37 -9.02 -9.03 2.96
CA SER A 37 -8.71 -9.30 4.37
C SER A 37 -9.21 -8.22 5.30
N GLY A 38 -9.46 -6.98 4.83
CA GLY A 38 -9.91 -5.83 5.64
C GLY A 38 -8.90 -5.37 6.73
N ALA A 39 -8.09 -6.30 7.22
CA ALA A 39 -6.96 -6.22 8.13
C ALA A 39 -6.01 -7.37 7.79
N SER A 40 -4.71 -7.11 7.64
CA SER A 40 -3.69 -8.17 7.53
C SER A 40 -2.80 -8.17 8.76
N TYR A 41 -2.39 -9.35 9.23
CA TYR A 41 -1.46 -9.46 10.34
C TYR A 41 -0.04 -9.14 9.89
N PHE A 42 0.70 -8.34 10.66
CA PHE A 42 2.08 -7.98 10.33
C PHE A 42 2.97 -9.22 10.17
N ALA A 43 2.78 -10.25 11.02
CA ALA A 43 3.50 -11.51 10.92
C ALA A 43 3.22 -12.26 9.60
N ALA A 44 1.99 -12.17 9.06
CA ALA A 44 1.63 -12.78 7.78
C ALA A 44 2.23 -12.01 6.60
N LEU A 45 2.25 -10.67 6.69
CA LEU A 45 2.97 -9.81 5.76
C LEU A 45 4.46 -10.14 5.76
N GLU A 46 5.11 -10.16 6.93
CA GLU A 46 6.52 -10.50 7.09
C GLU A 46 6.84 -11.89 6.52
N LYS A 47 6.00 -12.90 6.77
CA LYS A 47 6.18 -14.24 6.21
C LYS A 47 6.05 -14.25 4.69
N THR A 48 5.16 -13.45 4.13
CA THR A 48 4.92 -13.42 2.68
C THR A 48 6.04 -12.66 1.96
N ILE A 49 6.34 -11.45 2.43
CA ILE A 49 7.36 -10.57 1.85
C ILE A 49 8.77 -11.07 2.17
N GLY A 50 8.99 -11.65 3.35
CA GLY A 50 10.28 -12.21 3.76
C GLY A 50 10.78 -13.35 2.88
N LYS A 51 9.89 -14.04 2.14
CA LYS A 51 10.27 -15.03 1.10
C LYS A 51 11.06 -14.42 -0.05
N MET A 52 11.06 -13.10 -0.17
CA MET A 52 11.82 -12.35 -1.17
C MET A 52 13.21 -11.94 -0.66
N ASN A 53 13.70 -12.58 0.41
CA ASN A 53 14.97 -12.25 1.09
C ASN A 53 15.05 -10.82 1.65
N VAL A 54 13.89 -10.24 1.98
CA VAL A 54 13.81 -8.89 2.57
C VAL A 54 13.88 -9.00 4.10
N ARG A 55 14.76 -8.20 4.72
CA ARG A 55 14.86 -8.12 6.18
C ARG A 55 13.59 -7.54 6.79
N ARG A 56 13.16 -8.06 7.95
CA ARG A 56 11.98 -7.55 8.69
C ARG A 56 12.03 -6.04 8.95
N THR A 57 13.22 -5.50 9.24
CA THR A 57 13.43 -4.06 9.46
C THR A 57 13.11 -3.23 8.21
N ALA A 58 13.45 -3.73 7.02
CA ALA A 58 13.11 -3.07 5.76
C ALA A 58 11.59 -3.10 5.54
N ILE A 59 10.93 -4.24 5.76
CA ILE A 59 9.46 -4.35 5.65
C ILE A 59 8.78 -3.32 6.56
N ARG A 60 9.24 -3.21 7.82
CA ARG A 60 8.70 -2.24 8.78
C ARG A 60 8.91 -0.79 8.36
N SER A 61 10.09 -0.45 7.84
CA SER A 61 10.37 0.90 7.33
C SER A 61 9.43 1.28 6.18
N HIS A 62 9.20 0.36 5.26
CA HIS A 62 8.27 0.58 4.14
C HIS A 62 6.81 0.66 4.61
N VAL A 63 6.40 -0.13 5.60
CA VAL A 63 5.06 0.00 6.21
C VAL A 63 4.88 1.38 6.86
N THR A 64 5.86 1.86 7.63
CA THR A 64 5.80 3.22 8.22
C THR A 64 5.74 4.31 7.16
N LYS A 65 6.46 4.14 6.04
CA LYS A 65 6.39 5.05 4.89
C LYS A 65 4.98 5.08 4.29
N LEU A 66 4.38 3.93 4.04
CA LEU A 66 3.03 3.81 3.48
C LEU A 66 1.96 4.38 4.42
N GLU A 67 2.14 4.24 5.73
CA GLU A 67 1.28 4.88 6.74
C GLU A 67 1.40 6.40 6.72
N THR A 68 2.61 6.93 6.58
CA THR A 68 2.86 8.38 6.45
C THR A 68 2.23 8.95 5.17
N LEU A 69 2.16 8.14 4.11
CA LEU A 69 1.47 8.48 2.85
C LEU A 69 -0.06 8.34 2.95
N GLY A 70 -0.60 7.88 4.08
CA GLY A 70 -2.02 7.70 4.30
C GLY A 70 -2.64 6.54 3.51
N LEU A 71 -1.83 5.57 3.05
CA LEU A 71 -2.30 4.42 2.29
C LEU A 71 -2.71 3.24 3.19
N ILE A 72 -2.03 3.08 4.33
CA ILE A 72 -2.34 2.05 5.32
C ILE A 72 -2.32 2.64 6.74
N LYS A 73 -2.97 1.97 7.69
CA LYS A 73 -2.94 2.33 9.11
C LYS A 73 -2.42 1.14 9.89
N THR A 74 -1.37 1.34 10.67
CA THR A 74 -0.85 0.29 11.53
C THR A 74 -1.58 0.30 12.87
N MET A 75 -1.85 -0.90 13.38
CA MET A 75 -2.34 -1.17 14.72
C MET A 75 -1.40 -2.18 15.38
N ARG A 76 -1.50 -2.38 16.70
CA ARG A 76 -0.59 -3.21 17.52
C ARG A 76 -0.03 -4.45 16.81
N SER A 77 -0.88 -5.23 16.14
CA SER A 77 -0.50 -6.46 15.41
C SER A 77 -1.00 -6.51 13.96
N GLY A 78 -1.66 -5.47 13.48
CA GLY A 78 -2.41 -5.48 12.22
C GLY A 78 -2.12 -4.27 11.36
N ILE A 79 -2.35 -4.44 10.06
CA ILE A 79 -2.34 -3.37 9.07
C ILE A 79 -3.74 -3.28 8.50
N LEU A 80 -4.35 -2.12 8.62
CA LEU A 80 -5.63 -1.79 8.01
C LEU A 80 -5.41 -0.97 6.76
N VAL A 81 -6.29 -1.19 5.81
CA VAL A 81 -6.51 -0.28 4.69
C VAL A 81 -7.07 1.03 5.27
N VAL A 82 -6.53 2.20 4.89
CA VAL A 82 -6.97 3.48 5.52
C VAL A 82 -8.42 3.81 5.20
N ASN A 83 -8.98 3.30 4.11
CA ASN A 83 -10.33 3.66 3.69
C ASN A 83 -11.17 2.45 3.25
N SER A 84 -12.37 2.38 3.83
CA SER A 84 -13.51 1.56 3.42
C SER A 84 -14.30 2.19 2.26
N VAL A 85 -13.79 3.27 1.65
CA VAL A 85 -14.35 3.90 0.45
C VAL A 85 -13.95 3.07 -0.77
N PRO A 86 -14.89 2.39 -1.45
CA PRO A 86 -14.59 1.48 -2.56
C PRO A 86 -13.71 2.10 -3.66
N GLU A 87 -13.91 3.38 -3.94
CA GLU A 87 -13.21 4.13 -5.00
C GLU A 87 -11.72 4.34 -4.70
N ILE A 88 -11.33 4.47 -3.42
CA ILE A 88 -9.92 4.58 -3.03
C ILE A 88 -9.24 3.21 -3.19
N SER A 89 -9.91 2.14 -2.77
CA SER A 89 -9.42 0.77 -2.95
C SER A 89 -9.26 0.40 -4.41
N GLU A 90 -10.21 0.79 -5.26
CA GLU A 90 -10.12 0.59 -6.71
C GLU A 90 -8.94 1.37 -7.30
N ASN A 91 -8.74 2.63 -6.91
CA ASN A 91 -7.62 3.45 -7.38
C ASN A 91 -6.26 2.93 -6.90
N VAL A 92 -6.15 2.40 -5.68
CA VAL A 92 -4.93 1.72 -5.23
C VAL A 92 -4.71 0.41 -6.00
N GLY A 93 -5.76 -0.33 -6.35
CA GLY A 93 -5.66 -1.49 -7.25
C GLY A 93 -5.12 -1.13 -8.64
N LYS A 94 -5.61 -0.03 -9.22
CA LYS A 94 -5.09 0.53 -10.49
C LYS A 94 -3.64 0.96 -10.34
N LEU A 95 -3.30 1.66 -9.25
CA LEU A 95 -1.93 2.06 -8.92
C LEU A 95 -0.96 0.87 -8.85
N ILE A 96 -1.34 -0.19 -8.11
CA ILE A 96 -0.56 -1.44 -8.04
C ILE A 96 -0.32 -2.01 -9.44
N THR A 97 -1.34 -2.01 -10.28
CA THR A 97 -1.26 -2.51 -11.66
C THR A 97 -0.29 -1.68 -12.52
N LEU A 98 -0.42 -0.35 -12.50
CA LEU A 98 0.46 0.57 -13.21
C LEU A 98 1.92 0.44 -12.77
N CYS A 99 2.17 0.38 -11.46
CA CYS A 99 3.51 0.21 -10.93
C CYS A 99 4.11 -1.15 -11.31
N LYS A 100 3.30 -2.23 -11.33
CA LYS A 100 3.76 -3.55 -11.79
C LYS A 100 4.19 -3.54 -13.25
N LEU A 101 3.40 -2.91 -14.14
CA LEU A 101 3.77 -2.77 -15.55
C LEU A 101 5.11 -2.05 -15.71
N ARG A 102 5.37 -1.00 -14.91
CA ARG A 102 6.64 -0.27 -14.90
C ARG A 102 7.85 -1.14 -14.53
N TRP A 103 7.69 -2.13 -13.64
CA TRP A 103 8.79 -3.02 -13.25
C TRP A 103 8.89 -4.30 -14.09
N GLN A 104 8.00 -4.50 -15.07
CA GLN A 104 8.05 -5.62 -16.01
C GLN A 104 8.68 -5.26 -17.36
N GLY A 105 8.95 -3.97 -17.62
CA GLY A 105 9.76 -3.48 -18.74
C GLY A 105 11.13 -3.03 -18.26
#